data_AF-A0A2S2R9S2-F1
#
_entry.id   AF-A0A2S2R9S2-F1
#
_cell.length_a   1.000
_cell.length_b   1.000
_cell.length_c   1.000
_cell.angle_alpha   90.00
_cell.angle_beta   90.00
_cell.angle_gamma   90.00
#
_symmetry.space_group_name_H-M   'P 1'
#
loop_
_entity.id
_entity.type
_entity.pdbx_description
1 polymer ?
#
loop_
_entity_poly.entity_id
_entity_poly.type
_entity_poly.pdbx_seq_one_letter_code
_entity_poly.pdbx_strand_id
1 'polypeptide(L)'
;MIVSLLSTWSFISITAFASQTFANTLHEHMNVDDLRTIFHVEHHSQVPVYEVISPHSIVKRNADGAHKVRLKAFGEHHNLHLEPSSGLLAGDKLRAWTAHHNSTTDTVHYTELPNDEHIGVPYQDVDKRAALILHNDHKDGTILMEGTIGEHLVVKPIPSVYRRHVQSSPDDEMFMDQEVRDGDDEVSRRGFPLKSEKFVAHHKHVVYRRNPETDRNAGDYALMEPDSLPKSRRKRSISKREAPYAIYPEIMVIVDYDGYRLHGGDNVQIKRYFVSFWNGVDLRYRLLKGPKIRISIAGIIISRARDATPYLERNRVGRDAIDSAAALTDMGKYLFKERRLPVYDIAVAVTKYDMCRRRKGGRCTKGTAGFA
;
A
#
# COMPACT_ATOMS: atom_id res chain seq x y z
N MET A 1 26.58 45.07 38.52
CA MET A 1 27.26 43.75 38.57
C MET A 1 26.33 42.76 37.89
N ILE A 2 26.51 42.58 36.58
CA ILE A 2 25.64 41.84 35.66
C ILE A 2 26.31 40.50 35.38
N VAL A 3 25.90 39.41 36.03
CA VAL A 3 26.11 38.03 35.55
C VAL A 3 25.14 37.11 36.31
N SER A 4 24.04 36.65 35.68
CA SER A 4 23.43 35.31 35.93
C SER A 4 22.13 35.15 35.12
N LEU A 5 22.20 34.92 33.80
CA LEU A 5 20.98 34.66 32.99
C LEU A 5 21.20 33.71 31.79
N LEU A 6 22.21 32.84 31.83
CA LEU A 6 22.60 32.05 30.65
C LEU A 6 22.57 30.50 30.76
N SER A 7 21.95 29.90 31.80
CA SER A 7 22.05 28.44 31.96
C SER A 7 20.78 27.61 31.66
N THR A 8 19.67 28.22 31.21
CA THR A 8 18.42 27.46 30.97
C THR A 8 18.07 27.23 29.50
N TRP A 9 18.81 27.82 28.55
CA TRP A 9 18.53 27.68 27.11
C TRP A 9 19.29 26.52 26.43
N SER A 10 20.27 25.92 27.10
CA SER A 10 21.11 24.87 26.48
C SER A 10 20.49 23.46 26.56
N PHE A 11 19.63 23.18 27.53
CA PHE A 11 19.04 21.84 27.68
C PHE A 11 17.86 21.56 26.73
N ILE A 12 17.13 22.58 26.28
CA ILE A 12 15.99 22.43 25.34
C ILE A 12 16.49 22.20 23.90
N SER A 13 17.60 22.83 23.50
CA SER A 13 18.19 22.60 22.18
C SER A 13 18.78 21.19 22.05
N ILE A 14 19.47 20.66 23.07
CA ILE A 14 20.12 19.34 22.96
C ILE A 14 19.08 18.21 22.80
N THR A 15 17.93 18.29 23.48
CA THR A 15 16.86 17.29 23.37
C THR A 15 16.11 17.39 22.05
N ALA A 16 15.84 18.60 21.53
CA ALA A 16 15.23 18.79 20.21
C ALA A 16 16.16 18.31 19.07
N PHE A 17 17.45 18.63 19.14
CA PHE A 17 18.44 18.12 18.19
C PHE A 17 18.58 16.60 18.25
N ALA A 18 18.64 16.00 19.45
CA ALA A 18 18.70 14.54 19.60
C ALA A 18 17.45 13.85 19.02
N SER A 19 16.26 14.36 19.31
CA SER A 19 15.00 13.83 18.76
C SER A 19 14.91 13.94 17.24
N GLN A 20 15.40 15.03 16.66
CA GLN A 20 15.40 15.22 15.20
C GLN A 20 16.47 14.38 14.50
N THR A 21 17.65 14.18 15.12
CA THR A 21 18.64 13.22 14.62
C THR A 21 18.09 11.79 14.68
N PHE A 22 17.42 11.41 15.78
CA PHE A 22 16.81 10.08 15.93
C PHE A 22 15.65 9.84 14.96
N ALA A 23 14.86 10.87 14.64
CA ALA A 23 13.84 10.77 13.60
C ALA A 23 14.45 10.40 12.25
N ASN A 24 15.60 11.00 11.88
CA ASN A 24 16.28 10.72 10.62
C ASN A 24 17.09 9.41 10.63
N THR A 25 17.44 8.87 11.80
CA THR A 25 18.18 7.59 11.96
C THR A 25 17.35 6.46 12.60
N LEU A 26 16.03 6.62 12.70
CA LEU A 26 15.10 5.61 13.23
C LEU A 26 15.32 4.23 12.61
N HIS A 27 15.57 4.19 11.29
CA HIS A 27 15.80 2.95 10.56
C HIS A 27 17.06 2.18 10.99
N GLU A 28 18.06 2.82 11.59
CA GLU A 28 19.27 2.15 12.10
C GLU A 28 18.98 1.29 13.35
N HIS A 29 17.90 1.60 14.06
CA HIS A 29 17.47 0.90 15.26
C HIS A 29 16.40 -0.18 14.96
N MET A 30 15.99 -0.29 13.69
CA MET A 30 15.00 -1.26 13.24
C MET A 30 15.64 -2.62 12.98
N ASN A 31 14.91 -3.70 13.29
CA ASN A 31 15.32 -5.02 12.82
C ASN A 31 14.97 -5.19 11.32
N VAL A 32 15.45 -6.28 10.71
CA VAL A 32 15.21 -6.56 9.28
C VAL A 32 13.72 -6.75 8.98
N ASP A 33 12.94 -7.32 9.89
CA ASP A 33 11.50 -7.52 9.67
C ASP A 33 10.72 -6.20 9.73
N ASP A 34 11.12 -5.26 10.60
CA ASP A 34 10.56 -3.90 10.67
C ASP A 34 10.91 -3.08 9.42
N LEU A 35 12.14 -3.21 8.91
CA LEU A 35 12.54 -2.60 7.64
C LEU A 35 11.71 -3.14 6.47
N ARG A 36 11.46 -4.46 6.44
CA ARG A 36 10.63 -5.08 5.43
C ARG A 36 9.17 -4.62 5.51
N THR A 37 8.64 -4.44 6.71
CA THR A 37 7.24 -4.00 6.90
C THR A 37 7.02 -2.53 6.54
N ILE A 38 7.96 -1.64 6.88
CA ILE A 38 7.80 -0.19 6.69
C ILE A 38 8.29 0.24 5.31
N PHE A 39 9.51 -0.15 4.95
CA PHE A 39 10.20 0.33 3.75
C PHE A 39 10.23 -0.70 2.62
N HIS A 40 9.85 -1.96 2.89
CA HIS A 40 9.93 -3.07 1.95
C HIS A 40 11.36 -3.34 1.45
N VAL A 41 12.35 -3.16 2.33
CA VAL A 41 13.77 -3.39 2.05
C VAL A 41 14.37 -4.39 3.02
N GLU A 42 15.47 -5.03 2.62
CA GLU A 42 16.18 -6.01 3.46
C GLU A 42 17.44 -5.44 4.11
N HIS A 43 17.96 -4.32 3.59
CA HIS A 43 19.17 -3.68 4.07
C HIS A 43 18.93 -2.21 4.43
N HIS A 44 19.54 -1.76 5.52
CA HIS A 44 19.47 -0.37 5.98
C HIS A 44 19.93 0.63 4.90
N SER A 45 20.90 0.25 4.07
CA SER A 45 21.42 1.09 2.98
C SER A 45 20.42 1.32 1.83
N GLN A 46 19.34 0.56 1.77
CA GLN A 46 18.30 0.68 0.75
C GLN A 46 17.10 1.53 1.24
N VAL A 47 17.13 1.99 2.48
CA VAL A 47 16.05 2.80 3.05
C VAL A 47 15.96 4.14 2.31
N PRO A 48 14.78 4.49 1.75
CA PRO A 48 14.58 5.75 1.07
C PRO A 48 14.61 6.92 2.06
N VAL A 49 14.83 8.14 1.57
CA VAL A 49 14.72 9.34 2.39
C VAL A 49 13.30 9.45 2.96
N TYR A 50 13.21 9.61 4.27
CA TYR A 50 11.95 9.65 4.99
C TYR A 50 11.92 10.75 6.05
N GLU A 51 10.72 11.16 6.43
CA GLU A 51 10.44 12.06 7.53
C GLU A 51 9.45 11.39 8.49
N VAL A 52 9.62 11.64 9.78
CA VAL A 52 8.66 11.22 10.80
C VAL A 52 7.70 12.37 11.08
N ILE A 53 6.41 12.12 10.89
CA ILE A 53 5.36 13.10 11.04
C ILE A 53 4.32 12.64 12.07
N SER A 54 3.55 13.60 12.60
CA SER A 54 2.36 13.34 13.38
C SER A 54 1.16 13.88 12.59
N PRO A 55 0.46 13.06 11.79
CA PRO A 55 -0.69 13.51 11.04
C PRO A 55 -1.83 13.87 11.99
N HIS A 56 -2.46 15.01 11.73
CA HIS A 56 -3.65 15.43 12.46
C HIS A 56 -4.88 14.92 11.72
N SER A 57 -5.64 14.02 12.35
CA SER A 57 -6.89 13.51 11.79
C SER A 57 -8.07 14.10 12.55
N ILE A 58 -8.92 14.84 11.84
CA ILE A 58 -10.18 15.36 12.38
C ILE A 58 -11.29 14.44 11.88
N VAL A 59 -11.85 13.66 12.80
CA VAL A 59 -13.06 12.89 12.55
C VAL A 59 -14.25 13.81 12.80
N LYS A 60 -14.72 14.52 11.76
CA LYS A 60 -16.03 15.18 11.84
C LYS A 60 -17.09 14.07 11.77
N ARG A 61 -17.97 13.98 12.77
CA ARG A 61 -19.18 13.14 12.72
C ARG A 61 -20.17 13.73 11.70
N ASN A 62 -19.81 13.71 10.42
CA ASN A 62 -20.79 13.86 9.36
C ASN A 62 -21.43 12.49 9.13
N ALA A 63 -22.69 12.48 8.71
CA ALA A 63 -23.43 11.25 8.39
C ALA A 63 -22.73 10.40 7.31
N ASP A 64 -21.80 10.99 6.55
CA ASP A 64 -21.12 10.38 5.39
C ASP A 64 -19.80 9.65 5.73
N GLY A 65 -19.33 9.70 6.99
CA GLY A 65 -18.12 8.98 7.42
C GLY A 65 -16.79 9.45 6.80
N ALA A 66 -16.76 10.65 6.20
CA ALA A 66 -15.56 11.22 5.59
C ALA A 66 -14.54 11.69 6.65
N HIS A 67 -13.25 11.47 6.39
CA HIS A 67 -12.16 11.89 7.27
C HIS A 67 -11.41 13.08 6.68
N LYS A 68 -11.06 14.06 7.51
CA LYS A 68 -10.15 15.14 7.12
C LYS A 68 -8.80 14.90 7.78
N VAL A 69 -7.75 14.75 6.96
CA VAL A 69 -6.39 14.53 7.46
C VAL A 69 -5.51 15.67 6.99
N ARG A 70 -4.80 16.31 7.92
CA ARG A 70 -3.81 17.34 7.65
C ARG A 70 -2.44 16.83 8.07
N LEU A 71 -1.47 16.93 7.17
CA LEU A 71 -0.10 16.56 7.45
C LEU A 71 0.87 17.46 6.69
N LYS A 72 2.07 17.64 7.26
CA LYS A 72 3.19 18.34 6.62
C LYS A 72 4.31 17.35 6.42
N ALA A 73 4.79 17.21 5.19
CA ALA A 73 5.90 16.32 4.85
C ALA A 73 6.72 16.94 3.72
N PHE A 74 8.05 16.88 3.83
CA PHE A 74 9.01 17.41 2.86
C PHE A 74 8.77 18.89 2.50
N GLY A 75 8.39 19.69 3.49
CA GLY A 75 8.08 21.11 3.32
C GLY A 75 6.72 21.41 2.68
N GLU A 76 5.95 20.40 2.29
CA GLU A 76 4.62 20.55 1.68
C GLU A 76 3.50 20.27 2.68
N HIS A 77 2.43 21.08 2.63
CA HIS A 77 1.22 20.89 3.43
C HIS A 77 0.18 20.13 2.62
N HIS A 78 -0.24 18.98 3.13
CA HIS A 78 -1.26 18.14 2.52
C HIS A 78 -2.54 18.16 3.35
N ASN A 79 -3.58 18.75 2.78
CA ASN A 79 -4.94 18.71 3.30
C ASN A 79 -5.73 17.68 2.48
N LEU A 80 -6.06 16.55 3.11
CA LEU A 80 -6.72 15.42 2.48
C LEU A 80 -8.19 15.35 2.90
N HIS A 81 -9.07 15.13 1.93
CA HIS A 81 -10.47 14.80 2.14
C HIS A 81 -10.72 13.34 1.74
N LEU A 82 -10.74 12.48 2.74
CA LEU A 82 -10.80 11.03 2.58
C LEU A 82 -12.26 10.56 2.57
N GLU A 83 -12.70 10.07 1.42
CA GLU A 83 -14.00 9.42 1.23
C GLU A 83 -13.82 7.89 1.30
N PRO A 84 -14.73 7.15 1.96
CA PRO A 84 -14.65 5.70 2.01
C PRO A 84 -14.78 5.10 0.61
N SER A 85 -13.88 4.17 0.27
CA SER A 85 -13.92 3.47 -1.01
C SER A 85 -14.86 2.26 -0.90
N SER A 86 -16.13 2.46 -1.25
CA SER A 86 -17.11 1.38 -1.33
C SER A 86 -16.93 0.58 -2.63
N GLY A 87 -16.87 -0.75 -2.52
CA GLY A 87 -16.79 -1.66 -3.67
C GLY A 87 -15.39 -2.15 -4.07
N LEU A 88 -14.34 -1.77 -3.35
CA LEU A 88 -12.99 -2.36 -3.57
C LEU A 88 -12.94 -3.85 -3.22
N LEU A 89 -13.82 -4.31 -2.34
CA LEU A 89 -13.96 -5.71 -1.96
C LEU A 89 -15.24 -6.26 -2.60
N ALA A 90 -15.18 -7.45 -3.21
CA ALA A 90 -16.33 -8.07 -3.87
C ALA A 90 -17.46 -8.46 -2.90
N GLY A 91 -17.22 -8.42 -1.59
CA GLY A 91 -18.21 -8.60 -0.53
C GLY A 91 -17.81 -7.90 0.75
N ASP A 92 -18.54 -8.15 1.85
CA ASP A 92 -18.35 -7.47 3.14
C ASP A 92 -16.97 -7.72 3.75
N LYS A 93 -16.34 -8.85 3.43
CA LYS A 93 -15.03 -9.24 3.94
C LYS A 93 -14.15 -9.80 2.83
N LEU A 94 -12.86 -9.47 2.93
CA LEU A 94 -11.84 -10.00 2.03
C LEU A 94 -11.60 -11.48 2.31
N ARG A 95 -11.88 -12.33 1.33
CA ARG A 95 -11.57 -13.77 1.40
C ARG A 95 -10.11 -13.99 1.04
N ALA A 96 -9.44 -14.82 1.83
CA ALA A 96 -8.06 -15.18 1.57
C ALA A 96 -7.84 -16.69 1.75
N TRP A 97 -6.94 -17.24 0.95
CA TRP A 97 -6.51 -18.63 1.04
C TRP A 97 -5.01 -18.70 1.23
N THR A 98 -4.54 -19.72 1.92
CA THR A 98 -3.13 -20.11 1.88
C THR A 98 -2.95 -21.29 0.94
N ALA A 99 -1.91 -21.20 0.12
CA ALA A 99 -1.54 -22.23 -0.84
C ALA A 99 -0.34 -23.02 -0.31
N HIS A 100 -0.50 -24.34 -0.29
CA HIS A 100 0.52 -25.31 0.11
C HIS A 100 0.69 -26.35 -0.98
N HIS A 101 1.93 -26.71 -1.32
CA HIS A 101 2.18 -27.84 -2.23
C HIS A 101 2.07 -29.16 -1.47
N ASN A 102 1.36 -30.12 -2.04
CA ASN A 102 1.36 -31.49 -1.56
C ASN A 102 2.31 -32.32 -2.42
N SER A 103 3.45 -32.72 -1.85
CA SER A 103 4.49 -33.48 -2.54
C SER A 103 4.02 -34.84 -3.06
N THR A 104 2.97 -35.42 -2.46
CA THR A 104 2.45 -36.74 -2.84
C THR A 104 1.63 -36.68 -4.14
N THR A 105 0.89 -35.60 -4.36
CA THR A 105 -0.04 -35.46 -5.49
C THR A 105 0.44 -34.47 -6.55
N ASP A 106 1.57 -33.79 -6.32
CA ASP A 106 2.07 -32.65 -7.11
C ASP A 106 0.99 -31.57 -7.35
N THR A 107 0.05 -31.45 -6.41
CA THR A 107 -1.07 -30.51 -6.48
C THR A 107 -0.99 -29.51 -5.34
N VAL A 108 -1.41 -28.29 -5.64
CA VAL A 108 -1.52 -27.23 -4.63
C VAL A 108 -2.85 -27.38 -3.89
N HIS A 109 -2.80 -27.36 -2.57
CA HIS A 109 -3.96 -27.34 -1.69
C HIS A 109 -4.21 -25.92 -1.18
N TYR A 110 -5.45 -25.46 -1.29
CA TYR A 110 -5.89 -24.16 -0.79
C TYR A 110 -6.62 -24.35 0.54
N THR A 111 -6.23 -23.60 1.56
CA THR A 111 -6.97 -23.54 2.84
C THR A 111 -7.45 -22.12 3.06
N GLU A 112 -8.76 -21.94 3.26
CA GLU A 112 -9.35 -20.62 3.51
C GLU A 112 -8.92 -20.13 4.90
N LEU A 113 -8.48 -18.88 4.98
CA LEU A 113 -8.10 -18.24 6.23
C LEU A 113 -9.35 -17.69 6.93
N PRO A 114 -9.35 -17.64 8.28
CA PRO A 114 -10.43 -16.99 9.02
C PRO A 114 -10.52 -15.50 8.66
N ASN A 115 -11.75 -14.98 8.66
CA ASN A 115 -12.10 -13.60 8.28
C ASN A 115 -12.37 -12.70 9.50
N ASP A 116 -11.78 -13.02 10.65
CA ASP A 116 -12.04 -12.32 11.91
C ASP A 116 -11.11 -11.11 12.12
N GLU A 117 -10.01 -11.07 11.36
CA GLU A 117 -9.00 -10.01 11.44
C GLU A 117 -9.44 -8.77 10.66
N HIS A 118 -9.51 -7.63 11.35
CA HIS A 118 -9.87 -6.35 10.75
C HIS A 118 -8.65 -5.70 10.08
N ILE A 119 -8.63 -5.71 8.74
CA ILE A 119 -7.56 -5.12 7.93
C ILE A 119 -7.58 -3.58 7.95
N GLY A 120 -8.74 -2.97 8.19
CA GLY A 120 -8.98 -1.53 8.06
C GLY A 120 -9.98 -1.20 6.97
N VAL A 121 -10.32 0.09 6.87
CA VAL A 121 -11.24 0.61 5.85
C VAL A 121 -10.44 1.42 4.82
N PRO A 122 -10.59 1.13 3.52
CA PRO A 122 -9.94 1.90 2.47
C PRO A 122 -10.67 3.23 2.24
N TYR A 123 -9.89 4.29 2.10
CA TYR A 123 -10.32 5.64 1.77
C TYR A 123 -9.56 6.16 0.55
N GLN A 124 -10.20 7.06 -0.19
CA GLN A 124 -9.64 7.72 -1.35
C GLN A 124 -9.91 9.22 -1.30
N ASP A 125 -8.98 10.00 -1.84
CA ASP A 125 -9.15 11.42 -2.19
C ASP A 125 -8.74 11.55 -3.66
N VAL A 126 -9.70 11.83 -4.51
CA VAL A 126 -9.49 11.91 -5.97
C VAL A 126 -8.69 13.15 -6.36
N ASP A 127 -8.91 14.26 -5.64
CA ASP A 127 -8.30 15.55 -5.97
C ASP A 127 -6.82 15.56 -5.60
N LYS A 128 -6.48 15.02 -4.43
CA LYS A 128 -5.09 14.89 -3.96
C LYS A 128 -4.43 13.58 -4.37
N ARG A 129 -5.15 12.73 -5.12
CA ARG A 129 -4.70 11.40 -5.56
C ARG A 129 -4.14 10.58 -4.39
N ALA A 130 -4.83 10.61 -3.25
CA ALA A 130 -4.46 9.85 -2.07
C ALA A 130 -5.33 8.61 -1.93
N ALA A 131 -4.70 7.48 -1.58
CA ALA A 131 -5.33 6.21 -1.31
C ALA A 131 -4.76 5.68 0.01
N LEU A 132 -5.57 5.69 1.07
CA LEU A 132 -5.14 5.37 2.43
C LEU A 132 -6.05 4.31 3.03
N ILE A 133 -5.51 3.44 3.88
CA ILE A 133 -6.27 2.54 4.75
C ILE A 133 -6.18 3.07 6.17
N LEU A 134 -7.33 3.26 6.79
CA LEU A 134 -7.44 3.59 8.20
C LEU A 134 -7.81 2.34 8.99
N HIS A 135 -7.04 2.02 10.02
CA HIS A 135 -7.32 0.91 10.93
C HIS A 135 -6.95 1.29 12.36
N ASN A 136 -7.57 0.63 13.34
CA ASN A 136 -7.23 0.85 14.73
C ASN A 136 -6.14 -0.12 15.16
N ASP A 137 -5.18 0.37 15.96
CA ASP A 137 -4.20 -0.50 16.60
C ASP A 137 -4.88 -1.42 17.62
N HIS A 138 -4.51 -2.70 17.62
CA HIS A 138 -5.06 -3.69 18.53
C HIS A 138 -4.69 -3.44 19.99
N LYS A 139 -3.55 -2.76 20.24
CA LYS A 139 -3.06 -2.49 21.60
C LYS A 139 -3.60 -1.19 22.17
N ASP A 140 -3.45 -0.10 21.40
CA ASP A 140 -3.70 1.25 21.91
C ASP A 140 -5.02 1.86 21.39
N GLY A 141 -5.69 1.20 20.43
CA GLY A 141 -6.92 1.71 19.81
C GLY A 141 -6.72 2.95 18.94
N THR A 142 -5.48 3.40 18.74
CA THR A 142 -5.15 4.59 17.94
C THR A 142 -5.40 4.35 16.46
N ILE A 143 -5.84 5.39 15.75
CA ILE A 143 -6.04 5.32 14.31
C ILE A 143 -4.67 5.34 13.61
N LEU A 144 -4.39 4.26 12.89
CA LEU A 144 -3.24 4.07 12.03
C LEU A 144 -3.66 4.29 10.58
N MET A 145 -2.84 5.05 9.84
CA MET A 145 -3.01 5.27 8.41
C MET A 145 -1.83 4.70 7.66
N GLU A 146 -2.10 4.00 6.56
CA GLU A 146 -1.08 3.62 5.60
C GLU A 146 -1.58 3.67 4.15
N GLY A 147 -0.68 3.95 3.23
CA GLY A 147 -0.98 3.98 1.80
C GLY A 147 -0.16 5.03 1.07
N THR A 148 -0.72 5.59 0.01
CA THR A 148 -0.03 6.52 -0.88
C THR A 148 -0.73 7.87 -0.94
N ILE A 149 0.07 8.94 -1.04
CA ILE A 149 -0.42 10.30 -1.26
C ILE A 149 0.25 10.85 -2.52
N GLY A 150 -0.55 11.30 -3.47
CA GLY A 150 -0.05 11.74 -4.76
C GLY A 150 0.67 10.61 -5.50
N GLU A 151 1.68 10.97 -6.29
CA GLU A 151 2.40 10.02 -7.14
C GLU A 151 3.56 9.33 -6.42
N HIS A 152 4.17 10.00 -5.43
CA HIS A 152 5.49 9.60 -4.91
C HIS A 152 5.55 9.42 -3.39
N LEU A 153 4.57 9.87 -2.61
CA LEU A 153 4.62 9.77 -1.15
C LEU A 153 3.96 8.48 -0.68
N VAL A 154 4.62 7.79 0.25
CA VAL A 154 4.08 6.63 0.96
C VAL A 154 4.04 6.96 2.44
N VAL A 155 2.91 6.67 3.08
CA VAL A 155 2.71 6.84 4.52
C VAL A 155 2.59 5.47 5.18
N LYS A 156 3.32 5.28 6.29
CA LYS A 156 3.30 4.06 7.09
C LYS A 156 3.28 4.37 8.59
N PRO A 157 2.53 3.63 9.41
CA PRO A 157 2.56 3.82 10.86
C PRO A 157 3.88 3.33 11.45
N ILE A 158 4.37 4.02 12.48
CA ILE A 158 5.52 3.56 13.25
C ILE A 158 5.09 2.38 14.15
N PRO A 159 5.82 1.24 14.17
CA PRO A 159 5.52 0.13 15.05
C PRO A 159 5.53 0.50 16.53
N SER A 160 4.67 -0.15 17.31
CA SER A 160 4.50 0.09 18.76
C SER A 160 5.79 0.12 19.57
N VAL A 161 6.77 -0.71 19.18
CA VAL A 161 8.07 -0.85 19.86
C VAL A 161 8.88 0.47 19.85
N TYR A 162 8.80 1.23 18.76
CA TYR A 162 9.60 2.44 18.55
C TYR A 162 8.91 3.72 19.02
N ARG A 163 7.62 3.67 19.36
CA ARG A 163 6.80 4.84 19.72
C ARG A 163 7.38 5.66 20.88
N ARG A 164 7.93 5.00 21.90
CA ARG A 164 8.45 5.68 23.11
C ARG A 164 9.72 6.50 22.86
N HIS A 165 10.48 6.17 21.82
CA HIS A 165 11.76 6.79 21.51
C HIS A 165 11.64 7.98 20.56
N VAL A 166 10.49 8.11 19.90
CA VAL A 166 10.17 9.24 19.04
C VAL A 166 9.28 10.20 19.83
N GLN A 167 9.81 10.91 20.83
CA GLN A 167 9.07 11.96 21.54
C GLN A 167 9.03 13.24 20.67
N SER A 168 7.91 13.98 20.67
CA SER A 168 7.80 15.26 19.96
C SER A 168 8.50 16.37 20.74
N SER A 169 9.07 17.34 20.02
CA SER A 169 9.38 18.67 20.53
C SER A 169 8.08 19.36 20.98
N PRO A 170 8.03 19.98 22.16
CA PRO A 170 6.87 20.76 22.61
C PRO A 170 6.44 21.87 21.64
N ASP A 171 7.39 22.41 20.86
CA ASP A 171 7.16 23.55 19.96
C ASP A 171 6.25 23.22 18.76
N ASP A 172 6.29 21.98 18.25
CA ASP A 172 5.44 21.56 17.12
C ASP A 172 3.97 21.38 17.54
N GLU A 173 3.73 21.04 18.81
CA GLU A 173 2.38 20.98 19.38
C GLU A 173 1.81 22.39 19.60
N MET A 174 2.63 23.34 20.07
CA MET A 174 2.19 24.72 20.32
C MET A 174 1.86 25.50 19.05
N PHE A 175 2.54 25.25 17.93
CA PHE A 175 2.24 25.92 16.66
C PHE A 175 0.89 25.44 16.06
N MET A 176 0.52 24.19 16.33
CA MET A 176 -0.68 23.56 15.77
C MET A 176 -1.93 23.83 16.63
N ASP A 177 -1.79 23.95 17.95
CA ASP A 177 -2.88 24.38 18.85
C ASP A 177 -3.38 25.79 18.54
N GLN A 178 -2.52 26.64 17.96
CA GLN A 178 -2.86 28.02 17.62
C GLN A 178 -3.71 28.11 16.34
N GLU A 179 -3.50 27.24 15.34
CA GLU A 179 -4.36 27.16 14.14
C GLU A 179 -5.73 26.51 14.43
N VAL A 180 -5.84 25.66 15.46
CA VAL A 180 -7.12 25.09 15.91
C VAL A 180 -8.03 26.16 16.52
N ARG A 181 -7.44 27.18 17.17
CA ARG A 181 -8.19 28.31 17.73
C ARG A 181 -8.80 29.20 16.66
N ASP A 182 -8.13 29.36 15.51
CA ASP A 182 -8.63 30.21 14.42
C ASP A 182 -9.68 29.52 13.52
N GLY A 183 -9.90 28.21 13.68
CA GLY A 183 -10.75 27.42 12.77
C GLY A 183 -12.16 27.09 13.25
N ASP A 184 -12.44 27.14 14.57
CA ASP A 184 -13.71 26.70 15.15
C ASP A 184 -14.20 27.67 16.26
N ASP A 185 -14.44 28.94 15.91
CA ASP A 185 -15.22 29.87 16.76
C ASP A 185 -16.75 29.61 16.59
N GLU A 186 -17.21 28.39 16.86
CA GLU A 186 -18.64 28.17 17.15
C GLU A 186 -18.90 28.44 18.64
N VAL A 187 -19.13 29.71 18.95
CA VAL A 187 -19.61 30.14 20.27
C VAL A 187 -21.03 29.61 20.46
N SER A 188 -21.20 28.63 21.35
CA SER A 188 -22.53 28.24 21.81
C SER A 188 -23.24 29.44 22.44
N ARG A 189 -24.52 29.68 22.12
CA ARG A 189 -25.36 30.80 22.62
C ARG A 189 -25.45 30.94 24.16
N ARG A 190 -24.82 30.04 24.93
CA ARG A 190 -24.75 30.06 26.41
C ARG A 190 -23.36 30.34 26.98
N GLY A 191 -22.38 30.80 26.20
CA GLY A 191 -21.13 31.35 26.75
C GLY A 191 -20.20 30.35 27.47
N PHE A 192 -20.39 29.04 27.27
CA PHE A 192 -19.46 28.02 27.75
C PHE A 192 -18.73 27.40 26.55
N PRO A 193 -17.38 27.32 26.57
CA PRO A 193 -16.64 26.60 25.55
C PRO A 193 -17.00 25.11 25.63
N LEU A 194 -17.48 24.56 24.52
CA LEU A 194 -17.59 23.11 24.34
C LEU A 194 -16.17 22.56 24.30
N LYS A 195 -15.66 22.07 25.42
CA LYS A 195 -14.50 21.17 25.41
C LYS A 195 -14.93 19.90 24.67
N SER A 196 -14.69 19.85 23.37
CA SER A 196 -14.62 18.59 22.64
C SER A 196 -13.36 17.87 23.13
N GLU A 197 -13.46 17.19 24.28
CA GLU A 197 -12.50 16.19 24.72
C GLU A 197 -12.57 15.00 23.75
N LYS A 198 -11.89 15.14 22.62
CA LYS A 198 -11.44 14.01 21.81
C LYS A 198 -9.99 14.26 21.45
N PHE A 199 -9.12 13.94 22.40
CA PHE A 199 -7.70 13.73 22.13
C PHE A 199 -7.59 12.63 21.07
N VAL A 200 -7.33 13.03 19.83
CA VAL A 200 -6.91 12.12 18.77
C VAL A 200 -5.45 11.85 19.06
N ALA A 201 -5.15 10.66 19.60
CA ALA A 201 -3.78 10.26 19.89
C ALA A 201 -2.89 10.51 18.66
N HIS A 202 -1.86 11.34 18.85
CA HIS A 202 -0.87 11.76 17.86
C HIS A 202 0.01 10.56 17.50
N HIS A 203 -0.55 9.61 16.77
CA HIS A 203 0.22 8.47 16.33
C HIS A 203 1.20 8.93 15.26
N LYS A 204 2.47 8.54 15.38
CA LYS A 204 3.52 8.97 14.45
C LYS A 204 3.57 8.05 13.23
N HIS A 205 3.85 8.65 12.08
CA HIS A 205 3.95 7.96 10.79
C HIS A 205 5.26 8.32 10.13
N VAL A 206 5.80 7.36 9.39
CA VAL A 206 6.90 7.59 8.48
C VAL A 206 6.30 7.96 7.13
N VAL A 207 6.76 9.06 6.55
CA VAL A 207 6.49 9.40 5.16
C VAL A 207 7.79 9.33 4.40
N TYR A 208 7.81 8.55 3.33
CA TYR A 208 8.98 8.45 2.47
C TYR A 208 8.61 8.68 1.01
N ARG A 209 9.60 9.13 0.25
CA ARG A 209 9.47 9.30 -1.21
C ARG A 209 9.87 8.00 -1.90
N ARG A 210 9.07 7.57 -2.86
CA ARG A 210 9.47 6.54 -3.82
C ARG A 210 10.66 7.05 -4.62
N ASN A 211 11.61 6.16 -4.91
CA ASN A 211 12.81 6.53 -5.66
C ASN A 211 12.41 6.97 -7.09
N PRO A 212 12.72 8.21 -7.52
CA PRO A 212 12.39 8.67 -8.88
C PRO A 212 13.17 7.94 -9.98
N GLU A 213 14.30 7.29 -9.68
CA GLU A 213 15.04 6.52 -10.68
C GLU A 213 14.35 5.21 -11.08
N THR A 214 13.61 4.59 -10.14
CA THR A 214 12.73 3.46 -10.48
C THR A 214 11.58 3.91 -11.40
N ASP A 215 11.03 5.11 -11.22
CA ASP A 215 9.97 5.66 -12.09
C ASP A 215 10.48 5.99 -13.51
N ARG A 216 11.78 6.30 -13.69
CA ARG A 216 12.38 6.59 -15.01
C ARG A 216 12.68 5.33 -15.83
N ASN A 217 13.06 4.24 -15.17
CA ASN A 217 13.36 2.96 -15.81
C ASN A 217 12.15 2.04 -15.91
N ALA A 218 11.08 2.31 -15.14
CA ALA A 218 9.80 1.70 -15.34
C ALA A 218 9.14 2.37 -16.55
N GLY A 219 9.16 1.69 -17.69
CA GLY A 219 8.24 1.98 -18.79
C GLY A 219 6.81 1.70 -18.36
N ASP A 220 6.29 2.42 -17.35
CA ASP A 220 4.95 2.31 -16.77
C ASP A 220 3.84 2.50 -17.82
N TYR A 221 4.21 2.97 -19.01
CA TYR A 221 3.37 3.11 -20.20
C TYR A 221 4.06 2.64 -21.48
N ALA A 222 5.09 1.78 -21.41
CA ALA A 222 5.62 1.17 -22.61
C ALA A 222 4.46 0.42 -23.29
N LEU A 223 4.07 0.93 -24.46
CA LEU A 223 3.07 0.36 -25.35
C LEU A 223 3.04 -1.16 -25.18
N MET A 224 1.91 -1.74 -24.77
CA MET A 224 1.75 -3.19 -24.84
C MET A 224 2.13 -3.58 -26.27
N GLU A 225 3.25 -4.28 -26.44
CA GLU A 225 3.57 -4.83 -27.76
C GLU A 225 2.38 -5.70 -28.11
N PRO A 226 1.62 -5.38 -29.16
CA PRO A 226 0.42 -6.14 -29.48
C PRO A 226 0.85 -7.58 -29.64
N ASP A 227 0.21 -8.47 -28.87
CA ASP A 227 0.44 -9.89 -29.02
C ASP A 227 0.34 -10.23 -30.49
N SER A 228 1.40 -10.82 -31.03
CA SER A 228 1.36 -11.44 -32.34
C SER A 228 0.54 -12.72 -32.22
N LEU A 229 -0.75 -12.60 -31.89
CA LEU A 229 -1.72 -13.65 -32.06
C LEU A 229 -1.56 -14.16 -33.50
N PRO A 230 -1.55 -15.48 -33.73
CA PRO A 230 -1.41 -16.01 -35.07
C PRO A 230 -2.47 -15.36 -35.95
N LYS A 231 -2.05 -14.65 -37.01
CA LYS A 231 -2.93 -13.95 -37.96
C LYS A 231 -3.91 -14.95 -38.56
N SER A 232 -5.05 -15.15 -37.91
CA SER A 232 -6.16 -15.90 -38.46
C SER A 232 -6.66 -15.11 -39.65
N ARG A 233 -6.40 -15.61 -40.86
CA ARG A 233 -6.88 -15.07 -42.14
C ARG A 233 -8.38 -15.26 -42.28
N ARG A 234 -9.19 -14.70 -41.39
CA ARG A 234 -10.63 -14.49 -41.59
C ARG A 234 -11.04 -13.20 -40.89
N LYS A 235 -10.97 -12.08 -41.61
CA LYS A 235 -11.69 -10.85 -41.25
C LYS A 235 -13.20 -11.15 -41.36
N ARG A 236 -13.79 -11.70 -40.30
CA ARG A 236 -15.20 -11.42 -40.03
C ARG A 236 -15.23 -10.03 -39.43
N SER A 237 -16.03 -9.14 -40.00
CA SER A 237 -16.36 -7.85 -39.39
C SER A 237 -17.12 -8.13 -38.09
N ILE A 238 -16.39 -8.34 -37.00
CA ILE A 238 -16.98 -8.29 -35.66
C ILE A 238 -17.37 -6.83 -35.49
N SER A 239 -18.67 -6.52 -35.41
CA SER A 239 -19.09 -5.20 -34.99
C SER A 239 -18.47 -4.98 -33.61
N LYS A 240 -17.63 -3.94 -33.48
CA LYS A 240 -17.11 -3.54 -32.19
C LYS A 240 -18.32 -3.16 -31.34
N ARG A 241 -18.72 -4.04 -30.42
CA ARG A 241 -19.65 -3.65 -29.36
C ARG A 241 -19.02 -2.45 -28.66
N GLU A 242 -19.76 -1.36 -28.55
CA GLU A 242 -19.34 -0.24 -27.72
C GLU A 242 -19.12 -0.77 -26.30
N ALA A 243 -17.95 -0.47 -25.73
CA ALA A 243 -17.65 -0.88 -24.36
C ALA A 243 -18.68 -0.23 -23.43
N PRO A 244 -19.19 -0.96 -22.43
CA PRO A 244 -20.15 -0.41 -21.50
C PRO A 244 -19.55 0.79 -20.76
N TYR A 245 -20.41 1.73 -20.34
CA TYR A 245 -19.98 2.97 -19.71
C TYR A 245 -19.22 2.76 -18.39
N ALA A 246 -19.46 1.66 -17.68
CA ALA A 246 -18.73 1.25 -16.49
C ALA A 246 -18.37 -0.23 -16.53
N ILE A 247 -17.18 -0.59 -16.02
CA ILE A 247 -16.65 -1.96 -15.96
C ILE A 247 -16.17 -2.21 -14.53
N TYR A 248 -16.55 -3.36 -13.97
CA TYR A 248 -16.22 -3.77 -12.61
C TYR A 248 -15.43 -5.08 -12.64
N PRO A 249 -14.13 -5.08 -13.00
CA PRO A 249 -13.37 -6.32 -13.05
C PRO A 249 -13.14 -6.88 -11.65
N GLU A 250 -13.44 -8.17 -11.48
CA GLU A 250 -13.14 -8.93 -10.27
C GLU A 250 -11.74 -9.55 -10.34
N ILE A 251 -10.87 -9.19 -9.40
CA ILE A 251 -9.46 -9.59 -9.41
C ILE A 251 -9.14 -10.64 -8.33
N MET A 252 -8.44 -11.70 -8.74
CA MET A 252 -7.82 -12.68 -7.86
C MET A 252 -6.33 -12.37 -7.72
N VAL A 253 -5.90 -11.98 -6.53
CA VAL A 253 -4.51 -11.61 -6.26
C VAL A 253 -3.75 -12.83 -5.78
N ILE A 254 -2.64 -13.17 -6.41
CA ILE A 254 -1.80 -14.29 -6.00
C ILE A 254 -0.45 -13.75 -5.54
N VAL A 255 -0.14 -13.99 -4.27
CA VAL A 255 1.10 -13.57 -3.60
C VAL A 255 2.04 -14.75 -3.61
N ASP A 256 3.22 -14.58 -4.21
CA ASP A 256 4.26 -15.60 -4.21
C ASP A 256 4.93 -15.76 -2.83
N TYR A 257 5.82 -16.75 -2.73
CA TYR A 257 6.52 -17.04 -1.49
C TYR A 257 7.46 -15.91 -1.04
N ASP A 258 8.11 -15.22 -1.98
CA ASP A 258 9.00 -14.11 -1.63
C ASP A 258 8.20 -12.89 -1.15
N GLY A 259 7.01 -12.63 -1.70
CA GLY A 259 6.05 -11.67 -1.16
C GLY A 259 5.54 -12.06 0.23
N TYR A 260 5.22 -13.33 0.47
CA TYR A 260 4.86 -13.82 1.81
C TYR A 260 5.96 -13.55 2.84
N ARG A 261 7.22 -13.81 2.48
CA ARG A 261 8.38 -13.57 3.35
C ARG A 261 8.67 -12.08 3.57
N LEU A 262 8.43 -11.25 2.56
CA LEU A 262 8.62 -9.80 2.67
C LEU A 262 7.72 -9.19 3.74
N HIS A 263 6.55 -9.75 3.99
CA HIS A 263 5.64 -9.26 5.03
C HIS A 263 5.77 -10.03 6.36
N GLY A 264 6.94 -10.59 6.65
CA GLY A 264 7.21 -11.30 7.91
C GLY A 264 6.36 -12.56 8.14
N GLY A 265 5.68 -13.05 7.10
CA GLY A 265 4.75 -14.17 7.19
C GLY A 265 3.42 -13.88 7.89
N ASP A 266 3.12 -12.60 8.16
CA ASP A 266 1.89 -12.16 8.81
C ASP A 266 0.76 -11.97 7.79
N ASN A 267 -0.29 -12.79 7.89
CA ASN A 267 -1.42 -12.74 6.95
C ASN A 267 -2.15 -11.39 7.01
N VAL A 268 -2.24 -10.74 8.18
CA VAL A 268 -2.93 -9.44 8.32
C VAL A 268 -2.18 -8.37 7.56
N GLN A 269 -0.86 -8.31 7.73
CA GLN A 269 -0.01 -7.33 7.04
C GLN A 269 -0.04 -7.54 5.53
N ILE A 270 0.02 -8.80 5.07
CA ILE A 270 -0.09 -9.14 3.64
C ILE A 270 -1.43 -8.66 3.08
N LYS A 271 -2.55 -9.06 3.71
CA LYS A 271 -3.90 -8.66 3.28
C LYS A 271 -4.00 -7.13 3.20
N ARG A 272 -3.55 -6.43 4.24
CA ARG A 272 -3.62 -4.96 4.32
C ARG A 272 -2.76 -4.29 3.25
N TYR A 273 -1.54 -4.78 3.03
CA TYR A 273 -0.65 -4.28 1.98
C TYR A 273 -1.29 -4.39 0.59
N PHE A 274 -1.84 -5.56 0.24
CA PHE A 274 -2.44 -5.75 -1.08
C PHE A 274 -3.74 -4.97 -1.25
N VAL A 275 -4.55 -4.81 -0.20
CA VAL A 275 -5.72 -3.93 -0.26
C VAL A 275 -5.29 -2.48 -0.45
N SER A 276 -4.21 -2.04 0.21
CA SER A 276 -3.67 -0.67 0.06
C SER A 276 -3.15 -0.45 -1.36
N PHE A 277 -2.42 -1.43 -1.88
CA PHE A 277 -1.90 -1.43 -3.25
C PHE A 277 -3.05 -1.32 -4.27
N TRP A 278 -4.05 -2.19 -4.19
CA TRP A 278 -5.18 -2.18 -5.12
C TRP A 278 -6.11 -0.98 -4.93
N ASN A 279 -6.20 -0.40 -3.73
CA ASN A 279 -6.87 0.88 -3.52
C ASN A 279 -6.20 2.01 -4.32
N GLY A 280 -4.86 2.03 -4.34
CA GLY A 280 -4.09 2.95 -5.17
C GLY A 280 -4.25 2.69 -6.67
N VAL A 281 -4.30 1.41 -7.08
CA VAL A 281 -4.54 1.03 -8.49
C VAL A 281 -5.95 1.44 -8.93
N ASP A 282 -6.99 1.15 -8.15
CA ASP A 282 -8.36 1.58 -8.41
C ASP A 282 -8.45 3.10 -8.58
N LEU A 283 -7.80 3.86 -7.70
CA LEU A 283 -7.74 5.32 -7.80
C LEU A 283 -7.13 5.78 -9.14
N ARG A 284 -6.05 5.13 -9.62
CA ARG A 284 -5.46 5.45 -10.91
C ARG A 284 -6.42 5.17 -12.07
N TYR A 285 -7.15 4.06 -12.05
CA TYR A 285 -8.16 3.74 -13.07
C TYR A 285 -9.36 4.69 -13.02
N ARG A 286 -9.75 5.15 -11.83
CA ARG A 286 -10.82 6.15 -11.65
C ARG A 286 -10.51 7.49 -12.32
N LEU A 287 -9.23 7.82 -12.50
CA LEU A 287 -8.79 9.04 -13.19
C LEU A 287 -8.87 8.94 -14.73
N LEU A 288 -9.11 7.76 -15.30
CA LEU A 288 -9.24 7.57 -16.75
C LEU A 288 -10.58 8.12 -17.27
N LYS A 289 -10.55 8.75 -18.45
CA LYS A 289 -11.74 9.30 -19.10
C LYS A 289 -12.44 8.24 -19.97
N GLY A 290 -13.29 7.44 -19.34
CA GLY A 290 -14.17 6.48 -20.00
C GLY A 290 -13.46 5.21 -20.49
N PRO A 291 -14.06 4.01 -20.32
CA PRO A 291 -15.17 3.71 -19.43
C PRO A 291 -14.78 3.90 -17.95
N LYS A 292 -15.77 4.06 -17.06
CA LYS A 292 -15.52 4.10 -15.61
C LYS A 292 -15.12 2.72 -15.12
N ILE A 293 -13.84 2.54 -14.77
CA ILE A 293 -13.33 1.26 -14.26
C ILE A 293 -13.31 1.31 -12.74
N ARG A 294 -13.83 0.26 -12.11
CA ARG A 294 -13.86 0.09 -10.65
C ARG A 294 -13.40 -1.31 -10.30
N ILE A 295 -12.20 -1.42 -9.76
CA ILE A 295 -11.59 -2.72 -9.48
C ILE A 295 -12.17 -3.28 -8.19
N SER A 296 -12.56 -4.55 -8.22
CA SER A 296 -13.06 -5.28 -7.06
C SER A 296 -12.18 -6.49 -6.77
N ILE A 297 -11.70 -6.64 -5.54
CA ILE A 297 -10.90 -7.79 -5.11
C ILE A 297 -11.85 -8.94 -4.79
N ALA A 298 -11.80 -9.99 -5.62
CA ALA A 298 -12.52 -11.25 -5.39
C ALA A 298 -11.85 -12.09 -4.29
N GLY A 299 -10.53 -12.03 -4.20
CA GLY A 299 -9.78 -12.88 -3.27
C GLY A 299 -8.27 -12.68 -3.29
N ILE A 300 -7.61 -13.14 -2.23
CA ILE A 300 -6.14 -13.22 -2.14
C ILE A 300 -5.69 -14.66 -1.88
N ILE A 301 -4.74 -15.15 -2.66
CA ILE A 301 -4.04 -16.41 -2.44
C ILE A 301 -2.63 -16.10 -1.92
N ILE A 302 -2.29 -16.61 -0.75
CA ILE A 302 -0.99 -16.43 -0.10
C ILE A 302 -0.19 -17.73 -0.19
N SER A 303 0.87 -17.74 -0.98
CA SER A 303 1.72 -18.91 -1.16
C SER A 303 2.75 -19.02 -0.04
N ARG A 304 2.61 -20.06 0.79
CA ARG A 304 3.50 -20.29 1.96
C ARG A 304 4.76 -21.10 1.63
N ALA A 305 4.87 -21.59 0.40
CA ALA A 305 6.02 -22.31 -0.10
C ALA A 305 6.27 -21.96 -1.57
N ARG A 306 7.52 -22.09 -2.05
CA ARG A 306 7.90 -21.76 -3.42
C ARG A 306 7.15 -22.63 -4.45
N ASP A 307 7.05 -23.91 -4.16
CA ASP A 307 6.34 -24.90 -4.97
C ASP A 307 4.81 -24.72 -4.98
N ALA A 308 4.25 -23.84 -4.14
CA ALA A 308 2.83 -23.48 -4.19
C ALA A 308 2.47 -22.61 -5.41
N THR A 309 3.46 -22.01 -6.09
CA THR A 309 3.30 -21.32 -7.38
C THR A 309 4.10 -22.01 -8.49
N PRO A 310 3.70 -23.23 -8.91
CA PRO A 310 4.50 -24.04 -9.84
C PRO A 310 4.69 -23.35 -11.21
N TYR A 311 3.73 -22.52 -11.63
CA TYR A 311 3.81 -21.75 -12.87
C TYR A 311 4.87 -20.63 -12.85
N LEU A 312 5.25 -20.13 -11.66
CA LEU A 312 6.37 -19.20 -11.51
C LEU A 312 7.69 -19.96 -11.39
N GLU A 313 7.76 -20.95 -10.50
CA GLU A 313 9.02 -21.65 -10.22
C GLU A 313 9.55 -22.47 -11.40
N ARG A 314 8.67 -23.10 -12.19
CA ARG A 314 9.07 -23.87 -13.40
C ARG A 314 9.64 -22.98 -14.51
N ASN A 315 9.31 -21.69 -14.49
CA ASN A 315 9.67 -20.72 -15.52
C ASN A 315 10.76 -19.74 -15.04
N ARG A 316 11.47 -20.05 -13.96
CA ARG A 316 12.60 -19.25 -13.48
C ARG A 316 13.76 -19.27 -14.46
N VAL A 317 14.37 -18.11 -14.64
CA VAL A 317 15.55 -17.89 -15.47
C VAL A 317 16.65 -17.30 -14.57
N GLY A 318 17.63 -18.14 -14.21
CA GLY A 318 18.68 -17.74 -13.28
C GLY A 318 18.17 -17.61 -11.84
N ARG A 319 18.73 -16.65 -11.08
CA ARG A 319 18.40 -16.46 -9.66
C ARG A 319 17.19 -15.57 -9.45
N ASP A 320 17.12 -14.45 -10.18
CA ASP A 320 16.23 -13.34 -9.84
C ASP A 320 15.24 -12.99 -10.96
N ALA A 321 15.08 -13.83 -11.99
CA ALA A 321 14.18 -13.54 -13.09
C ALA A 321 13.26 -14.70 -13.47
N ILE A 322 12.15 -14.38 -14.14
CA ILE A 322 11.19 -15.33 -14.71
C ILE A 322 10.96 -15.07 -16.21
N ASP A 323 10.73 -16.14 -16.98
CA ASP A 323 10.28 -16.06 -18.38
C ASP A 323 8.78 -15.70 -18.40
N SER A 324 8.48 -14.41 -18.59
CA SER A 324 7.12 -13.87 -18.38
C SER A 324 6.07 -14.51 -19.29
N ALA A 325 6.41 -14.75 -20.56
CA ALA A 325 5.49 -15.35 -21.52
C ALA A 325 5.16 -16.81 -21.19
N ALA A 326 6.17 -17.58 -20.77
CA ALA A 326 5.98 -18.98 -20.37
C ALA A 326 5.23 -19.07 -19.03
N ALA A 327 5.60 -18.25 -18.05
CA ALA A 327 4.94 -18.18 -16.75
C ALA A 327 3.45 -17.80 -16.86
N LEU A 328 3.12 -16.78 -17.66
CA LEU A 328 1.73 -16.38 -17.89
C LEU A 328 0.91 -17.48 -18.58
N THR A 329 1.50 -18.15 -19.57
CA THR A 329 0.85 -19.27 -20.27
C THR A 329 0.57 -20.43 -19.33
N ASP A 330 1.53 -20.80 -18.48
CA ASP A 330 1.38 -21.89 -17.54
C ASP A 330 0.44 -21.54 -16.39
N MET A 331 0.45 -20.30 -15.92
CA MET A 331 -0.52 -19.78 -14.94
C MET A 331 -1.94 -19.87 -15.50
N GLY A 332 -2.16 -19.43 -16.75
CA GLY A 332 -3.45 -19.54 -17.41
C GLY A 332 -3.95 -20.98 -17.53
N LYS A 333 -3.09 -21.92 -17.94
CA LYS A 333 -3.44 -23.35 -18.00
C LYS A 333 -3.75 -23.94 -16.63
N TYR A 334 -3.01 -23.52 -15.60
CA TYR A 334 -3.18 -24.00 -14.23
C TYR A 334 -4.52 -23.52 -13.65
N LEU A 335 -4.77 -22.21 -13.71
CA LEU A 335 -5.99 -21.59 -13.19
C LEU A 335 -7.24 -22.00 -13.96
N PHE A 336 -7.16 -22.25 -15.27
CA PHE A 336 -8.30 -22.74 -16.06
C PHE A 336 -8.80 -24.12 -15.60
N LYS A 337 -7.90 -24.95 -15.05
CA LYS A 337 -8.26 -26.26 -14.48
C LYS A 337 -8.78 -26.16 -13.05
N GLU A 338 -8.51 -25.05 -12.37
CA GLU A 338 -8.82 -24.88 -10.97
C GLU A 338 -10.28 -24.44 -10.80
N ARG A 339 -11.06 -25.26 -10.08
CA ARG A 339 -12.49 -25.00 -9.83
C ARG A 339 -12.80 -24.74 -8.35
N ARG A 340 -11.82 -24.85 -7.47
CA ARG A 340 -11.99 -24.68 -6.01
C ARG A 340 -12.00 -23.21 -5.56
N LEU A 341 -11.60 -22.30 -6.45
CA LEU A 341 -11.53 -20.86 -6.19
C LEU A 341 -12.87 -20.19 -6.52
N PRO A 342 -13.17 -19.01 -5.93
CA PRO A 342 -14.35 -18.24 -6.30
C PRO A 342 -14.29 -17.81 -7.78
N VAL A 343 -15.41 -17.27 -8.28
CA VAL A 343 -15.44 -16.63 -9.59
C VAL A 343 -14.60 -15.35 -9.53
N TYR A 344 -13.85 -15.10 -10.60
CA TYR A 344 -13.06 -13.89 -10.83
C TYR A 344 -12.93 -13.66 -12.33
N ASP A 345 -12.69 -12.42 -12.74
CA ASP A 345 -12.48 -12.05 -14.15
C ASP A 345 -10.99 -12.09 -14.53
N ILE A 346 -10.12 -11.65 -13.60
CA ILE A 346 -8.68 -11.50 -13.84
C ILE A 346 -7.90 -12.10 -12.68
N ALA A 347 -6.85 -12.86 -12.96
CA ALA A 347 -5.90 -13.30 -11.94
C ALA A 347 -4.56 -12.57 -12.11
N VAL A 348 -4.02 -12.05 -11.02
CA VAL A 348 -2.78 -11.27 -11.01
C VAL A 348 -1.82 -11.89 -10.02
N ALA A 349 -0.72 -12.43 -10.52
CA ALA A 349 0.37 -12.91 -9.68
C ALA A 349 1.38 -11.78 -9.43
N VAL A 350 1.68 -11.52 -8.16
CA VAL A 350 2.65 -10.52 -7.71
C VAL A 350 3.88 -11.23 -7.20
N THR A 351 5.05 -10.82 -7.69
CA THR A 351 6.34 -11.46 -7.39
C THR A 351 7.46 -10.43 -7.30
N LYS A 352 8.52 -10.78 -6.55
CA LYS A 352 9.78 -10.00 -6.47
C LYS A 352 10.73 -10.28 -7.64
N TYR A 353 10.49 -11.32 -8.45
CA TYR A 353 11.36 -11.64 -9.57
C TYR A 353 11.25 -10.61 -10.70
N ASP A 354 12.40 -10.28 -11.31
CA ASP A 354 12.44 -9.52 -12.55
C ASP A 354 11.76 -10.31 -13.67
N MET A 355 10.94 -9.65 -14.49
CA MET A 355 10.42 -10.29 -15.70
C MET A 355 11.38 -10.13 -16.87
N CYS A 356 11.55 -11.21 -17.63
CA CYS A 356 12.22 -11.15 -18.91
C CYS A 356 11.49 -11.94 -19.99
N ARG A 357 11.69 -11.51 -21.25
CA ARG A 357 11.18 -12.23 -22.41
C ARG A 357 12.31 -13.02 -23.04
N ARG A 358 12.17 -14.34 -23.09
CA ARG A 358 13.13 -15.22 -23.74
C ARG A 358 12.88 -15.24 -25.25
N ARG A 359 13.86 -14.78 -26.05
CA ARG A 359 13.80 -14.88 -27.52
C ARG A 359 14.35 -16.24 -28.00
N LYS A 360 13.97 -16.64 -29.22
CA LYS A 360 14.57 -17.79 -29.92
C LYS A 360 16.09 -17.57 -30.02
N GLY A 361 16.87 -18.30 -29.24
CA GLY A 361 18.30 -18.08 -29.03
C GLY A 361 18.74 -17.96 -27.56
N GLY A 362 17.82 -18.05 -26.60
CA GLY A 362 18.13 -18.17 -25.17
C GLY A 362 18.51 -16.85 -24.47
N ARG A 363 18.65 -15.74 -25.21
CA ARG A 363 18.83 -14.41 -24.62
C ARG A 363 17.53 -13.92 -23.98
N CYS A 364 17.63 -13.51 -22.72
CA CYS A 364 16.57 -13.01 -21.86
C CYS A 364 16.73 -11.49 -21.79
N THR A 365 15.80 -10.75 -22.39
CA THR A 365 15.79 -9.28 -22.35
C THR A 365 14.97 -8.84 -21.15
N LYS A 366 15.64 -8.23 -20.15
CA LYS A 366 15.02 -7.57 -19.00
C LYS A 366 14.47 -6.22 -19.44
N GLY A 367 13.31 -5.81 -18.91
CA GLY A 367 12.72 -4.50 -19.24
C GLY A 367 11.19 -4.44 -19.16
N THR A 368 10.54 -5.54 -18.82
CA THR A 368 9.09 -5.56 -18.61
C THR A 368 8.78 -5.36 -17.13
N ALA A 369 8.15 -4.24 -16.76
CA ALA A 369 7.65 -3.98 -15.41
C ALA A 369 6.30 -4.70 -15.13
N GLY A 370 5.62 -5.14 -16.20
CA GLY A 370 4.38 -5.92 -16.18
C GLY A 370 4.24 -6.71 -17.48
N PHE A 371 3.59 -7.87 -17.43
CA PHE A 371 3.17 -8.63 -18.61
C PHE A 371 1.76 -9.16 -18.34
N ALA A 372 0.83 -8.91 -19.26
CA ALA A 372 -0.59 -9.19 -19.11
C ALA A 372 -1.10 -10.07 -20.26
#